data_AF-A0A1G0D885-F1
#
_entry.id   AF-A0A1G0D885-F1
#
_cell.length_a   1.000
_cell.length_b   1.000
_cell.length_c   1.000
_cell.angle_alpha   90.00
_cell.angle_beta   90.00
_cell.angle_gamma   90.00
#
_symmetry.space_group_name_H-M   'P 1'
#
loop_
_entity.id
_entity.type
_entity.pdbx_description
1 polymer ?
#
loop_
_entity_poly.entity_id
_entity_poly.type
_entity_poly.pdbx_seq_one_letter_code
_entity_poly.pdbx_strand_id
1 'polypeptide(L)'
;MRLLVLSISLLLAACGFQLRGQAGMPFDTLYLDAANPNTPFIGELRRSLEASKVKLVSTAEQADVVLNIVSEIYEKQILTLGGDGRVNEFRLSHRVSLRAYDLKQQEWIPAEEIALRRDYSYDDSRILAKEAEENLLNQSMRSDMVQQIVRRLSRAGAQPK
;
A
#
# COMPACT_ATOMS: atom_id res chain seq x y z
N MET A 1 -45.71 -21.36 -11.53
CA MET A 1 -44.97 -20.08 -11.59
C MET A 1 -44.30 -19.70 -10.26
N ARG A 2 -44.98 -19.75 -9.10
CA ARG A 2 -44.39 -19.45 -7.77
C ARG A 2 -43.16 -20.30 -7.38
N LEU A 3 -43.15 -21.59 -7.72
CA LEU A 3 -42.03 -22.50 -7.40
C LEU A 3 -40.74 -22.17 -8.17
N LEU A 4 -40.86 -21.67 -9.40
CA LEU A 4 -39.70 -21.34 -10.24
C LEU A 4 -38.93 -20.12 -9.71
N VAL A 5 -39.65 -19.16 -9.12
CA VAL A 5 -39.07 -17.95 -8.52
C VAL A 5 -38.30 -18.28 -7.23
N LEU A 6 -38.79 -19.23 -6.44
CA LEU A 6 -38.15 -19.65 -5.18
C LEU A 6 -36.83 -20.42 -5.43
N SER A 7 -36.78 -21.23 -6.48
CA SER A 7 -35.57 -21.96 -6.88
C SER A 7 -34.47 -21.03 -7.40
N ILE A 8 -34.83 -19.95 -8.12
CA ILE A 8 -33.86 -18.95 -8.57
C ILE A 8 -33.23 -18.23 -7.36
N SER A 9 -34.01 -17.85 -6.34
CA SER A 9 -33.45 -17.11 -5.19
C SER A 9 -32.43 -17.89 -4.36
N LEU A 10 -32.54 -19.22 -4.31
CA LEU A 10 -31.62 -20.06 -3.54
C LEU A 10 -30.27 -20.26 -4.25
N LEU A 11 -30.26 -20.23 -5.58
CA LEU A 11 -29.04 -20.31 -6.39
C LEU A 11 -28.16 -19.06 -6.25
N LEU A 12 -28.75 -17.88 -5.95
CA LEU A 12 -27.98 -16.65 -5.70
C LEU A 12 -27.22 -16.66 -4.35
N ALA A 13 -27.69 -17.42 -3.36
CA ALA A 13 -27.00 -17.56 -2.06
C ALA A 13 -25.90 -18.64 -2.06
N ALA A 14 -25.83 -19.47 -3.11
CA ALA A 14 -24.89 -20.59 -3.21
C ALA A 14 -23.45 -20.17 -3.59
N CYS A 15 -23.20 -18.88 -3.90
CA CYS A 15 -21.88 -18.40 -4.29
C CYS A 15 -20.85 -18.33 -3.15
N GLY A 16 -21.15 -18.82 -1.94
CA GLY A 16 -20.16 -19.00 -0.86
C GLY A 16 -19.46 -17.72 -0.39
N PHE A 17 -20.02 -16.55 -0.71
CA PHE A 17 -19.45 -15.26 -0.37
C PHE A 17 -19.65 -15.01 1.14
N GLN A 18 -18.67 -15.44 1.94
CA GLN A 18 -18.62 -15.10 3.36
C GLN A 18 -18.28 -13.61 3.47
N LEU A 19 -19.09 -12.85 4.22
CA LEU A 19 -18.70 -11.50 4.62
C LEU A 19 -17.31 -11.58 5.26
N ARG A 20 -16.35 -10.85 4.67
CA ARG A 20 -15.01 -10.70 5.21
C ARG A 20 -15.18 -10.06 6.58
N GLY A 21 -15.14 -10.88 7.64
CA GLY A 21 -15.17 -10.38 9.02
C GLY A 21 -14.11 -9.31 9.23
N GLN A 22 -14.22 -8.52 10.30
CA GLN A 22 -13.21 -7.52 10.61
C GLN A 22 -11.87 -8.23 10.88
N ALA A 23 -11.01 -8.30 9.87
CA ALA A 23 -9.64 -8.75 10.00
C ALA A 23 -8.88 -7.65 10.75
N GLY A 24 -8.88 -7.75 12.08
CA GLY A 24 -8.08 -6.90 12.94
C GLY A 24 -6.59 -7.13 12.72
N MET A 25 -5.78 -6.23 13.26
CA MET A 25 -4.34 -6.46 13.32
C MET A 25 -4.01 -7.55 14.35
N PRO A 26 -3.01 -8.40 14.10
CA PRO A 26 -2.56 -9.44 15.03
C PRO A 26 -1.76 -8.90 16.23
N PHE A 27 -1.70 -7.57 16.40
CA PHE A 27 -0.99 -6.84 17.44
C PHE A 27 -1.74 -5.54 17.74
N ASP A 28 -1.55 -4.99 18.95
CA ASP A 28 -2.25 -3.78 19.39
C ASP A 28 -1.37 -2.53 19.26
N THR A 29 -0.07 -2.67 19.48
CA THR A 29 0.88 -1.56 19.50
C THR A 29 1.96 -1.70 18.43
N LEU A 30 2.28 -0.58 17.77
CA LEU A 30 3.31 -0.55 16.74
C LEU A 30 4.21 0.67 16.87
N TYR A 31 5.51 0.48 16.73
CA TYR A 31 6.47 1.57 16.55
C TYR A 31 6.79 1.72 15.07
N LEU A 32 6.54 2.90 14.51
CA LEU A 32 6.84 3.22 13.12
C LEU A 32 8.21 3.89 13.05
N ASP A 33 9.21 3.11 12.68
CA ASP A 33 10.57 3.57 12.47
C ASP A 33 10.76 3.91 10.98
N ALA A 34 11.05 5.16 10.67
CA ALA A 34 11.23 5.62 9.30
C ALA A 34 12.38 6.61 9.24
N ALA A 35 13.30 6.41 8.29
CA ALA A 35 14.45 7.29 8.11
C ALA A 35 14.06 8.76 7.85
N ASN A 36 12.91 8.98 7.18
CA ASN A 36 12.31 10.30 7.00
C ASN A 36 10.84 10.29 7.46
N PRO A 37 10.54 10.70 8.71
CA PRO A 37 9.21 10.55 9.29
C PRO A 37 8.17 11.58 8.79
N ASN A 38 8.61 12.61 8.04
CA ASN A 38 7.77 13.74 7.63
C ASN A 38 7.31 13.66 6.17
N THR A 39 7.49 12.53 5.49
CA THR A 39 7.01 12.38 4.11
C THR A 39 5.48 12.23 4.06
N PRO A 40 4.82 12.63 2.96
CA PRO A 40 3.39 12.43 2.78
C PRO A 40 2.95 10.96 2.95
N PHE A 41 3.81 10.02 2.52
CA PHE A 41 3.58 8.58 2.66
C PHE A 41 3.59 8.13 4.10
N ILE A 42 4.60 8.53 4.90
CA ILE A 42 4.62 8.18 6.32
C ILE A 42 3.41 8.78 7.05
N GLY A 43 3.03 10.02 6.71
CA GLY A 43 1.81 10.64 7.25
C GLY A 43 0.53 9.87 6.91
N GLU A 44 0.40 9.38 5.68
CA GLU A 44 -0.75 8.57 5.25
C GLU A 44 -0.74 7.16 5.85
N LEU A 45 0.43 6.53 5.94
CA LEU A 45 0.64 5.24 6.59
C LEU A 45 0.25 5.30 8.07
N ARG A 46 0.69 6.34 8.80
CA ARG A 46 0.33 6.59 10.20
C ARG A 46 -1.18 6.60 10.39
N ARG A 47 -1.89 7.41 9.61
CA ARG A 47 -3.36 7.52 9.65
C ARG A 47 -4.04 6.19 9.32
N SER A 48 -3.53 5.44 8.34
CA SER A 48 -4.11 4.15 7.97
C SER A 48 -3.91 3.06 9.03
N LEU A 49 -2.79 3.09 9.77
CA LEU A 49 -2.53 2.19 10.89
C LEU A 49 -3.44 2.51 12.08
N GLU A 50 -3.59 3.79 12.43
CA GLU A 50 -4.52 4.24 13.48
C GLU A 50 -5.98 3.90 13.13
N ALA A 51 -6.39 4.08 11.87
CA ALA A 51 -7.71 3.66 11.38
C ALA A 51 -7.93 2.14 11.45
N SER A 52 -6.84 1.36 11.45
CA SER A 52 -6.85 -0.09 11.66
C SER A 52 -6.85 -0.48 13.16
N LYS A 53 -7.07 0.49 14.06
CA LYS A 53 -7.08 0.35 15.53
C LYS A 53 -5.71 -0.01 16.15
N VAL A 54 -4.61 0.22 15.43
CA VAL A 54 -3.26 0.07 15.98
C VAL A 54 -2.86 1.32 16.74
N LYS A 55 -2.40 1.16 17.98
CA LYS A 55 -1.84 2.26 18.77
C LYS A 55 -0.37 2.46 18.40
N LEU A 56 -0.06 3.64 17.87
CA LEU A 56 1.32 4.00 17.59
C LEU A 56 2.01 4.51 18.85
N VAL A 57 3.12 3.88 19.20
CA VAL A 57 3.93 4.23 20.37
C VAL A 57 5.17 5.01 19.96
N SER A 58 5.79 5.70 20.91
CA SER A 58 6.93 6.60 20.64
C SER A 58 8.29 5.91 20.68
N THR A 59 8.38 4.71 21.27
CA THR A 59 9.64 3.95 21.37
C THR A 59 9.41 2.49 21.01
N ALA A 60 10.45 1.82 20.52
CA ALA A 60 10.38 0.43 20.09
C ALA A 60 10.02 -0.51 21.26
N GLU A 61 10.50 -0.22 22.47
CA GLU A 61 10.31 -1.05 23.67
C GLU A 61 8.86 -1.14 24.13
N GLN A 62 8.01 -0.21 23.69
CA GLN A 62 6.59 -0.15 24.02
C GLN A 62 5.71 -0.82 22.96
N ALA A 63 6.31 -1.33 21.88
CA ALA A 63 5.60 -1.89 20.73
C ALA A 63 5.65 -3.41 20.73
N ASP A 64 4.54 -4.02 20.33
CA ASP A 64 4.49 -5.44 19.98
C ASP A 64 5.28 -5.69 18.68
N VAL A 65 5.16 -4.76 17.73
CA VAL A 65 5.81 -4.82 16.40
C VAL A 65 6.48 -3.50 16.07
N VAL A 66 7.70 -3.58 15.55
CA VAL A 66 8.39 -2.46 14.90
C VAL A 66 8.21 -2.61 13.39
N LEU A 67 7.61 -1.60 12.75
CA LEU A 67 7.66 -1.46 11.30
C LEU A 67 8.80 -0.51 10.96
N ASN A 68 9.84 -1.03 10.33
CA ASN A 68 10.97 -0.24 9.87
C ASN A 68 10.87 0.01 8.36
N ILE A 69 10.71 1.28 7.99
CA ILE A 69 10.76 1.78 6.61
C ILE A 69 12.20 2.21 6.33
N VAL A 70 12.91 1.36 5.59
CA VAL A 70 14.34 1.52 5.28
C VAL A 70 14.53 2.63 4.25
N SER A 71 13.73 2.63 3.19
CA SER A 71 13.80 3.64 2.14
C SER A 71 12.44 3.84 1.46
N GLU A 72 12.26 5.05 0.94
CA GLU A 72 11.14 5.45 0.10
C GLU A 72 11.70 6.22 -1.11
N ILE A 73 11.40 5.76 -2.32
CA ILE A 73 11.94 6.33 -3.57
C ILE A 73 10.79 6.56 -4.55
N TYR A 74 10.68 7.79 -5.05
CA TYR A 74 9.84 8.14 -6.20
C TYR A 74 10.72 8.45 -7.41
N GLU A 75 10.39 7.87 -8.54
CA GLU A 75 11.12 8.05 -9.80
C GLU A 75 10.15 8.31 -10.94
N LYS A 76 10.51 9.27 -11.79
CA LYS A 76 9.89 9.50 -13.10
C LYS A 76 10.94 9.26 -14.17
N GLN A 77 10.65 8.40 -15.13
CA GLN A 77 11.55 8.08 -16.23
C GLN A 77 10.80 8.13 -17.58
N ILE A 78 11.51 8.51 -18.64
CA ILE A 78 10.99 8.41 -20.01
C ILE A 78 10.80 6.93 -20.33
N LEU A 79 9.59 6.55 -20.73
CA LEU A 79 9.29 5.19 -21.15
C LEU A 79 9.45 5.05 -22.67
N THR A 80 8.90 6.00 -23.43
CA THR A 80 8.95 5.97 -24.90
C THR A 80 9.20 7.36 -25.48
N LEU A 81 9.87 7.36 -26.64
CA LEU A 81 10.08 8.54 -27.48
C LEU A 81 9.36 8.34 -28.83
N GLY A 82 8.83 9.42 -29.39
CA GLY A 82 8.31 9.48 -30.75
C GLY A 82 9.41 9.51 -31.81
N GLY A 83 9.02 9.33 -33.08
CA GLY A 83 9.96 9.35 -34.21
C GLY A 83 10.64 10.72 -34.44
N ASP A 84 10.08 11.78 -33.87
CA ASP A 84 10.63 13.15 -33.83
C ASP A 84 11.52 13.39 -32.59
N GLY A 85 11.76 12.37 -31.76
CA GLY A 85 12.57 12.44 -30.54
C GLY A 85 11.86 13.02 -29.33
N ARG A 86 10.56 13.33 -29.41
CA ARG A 86 9.78 13.88 -28.29
C ARG A 86 9.29 12.76 -27.37
N VAL A 87 9.06 13.08 -26.09
CA VAL A 87 8.56 12.10 -25.12
C VAL A 87 7.09 11.80 -25.39
N ASN A 88 6.75 10.52 -25.55
CA ASN A 88 5.36 10.07 -25.70
C ASN A 88 4.79 9.55 -24.38
N GLU A 89 5.60 8.89 -23.55
CA GLU A 89 5.15 8.31 -22.29
C GLU A 89 6.20 8.45 -21.21
N PHE A 90 5.72 8.68 -19.99
CA PHE A 90 6.51 8.59 -18.77
C PHE A 90 6.06 7.38 -17.96
N ARG A 91 7.01 6.81 -17.23
CA ARG A 91 6.77 5.82 -16.18
C ARG A 91 7.07 6.44 -14.82
N LEU A 92 6.09 6.40 -13.94
CA LEU A 92 6.20 6.70 -12.52
C LEU A 92 6.47 5.41 -11.76
N SER A 93 7.38 5.45 -10.79
CA SER A 93 7.74 4.33 -9.93
C SER A 93 7.79 4.79 -8.48
N HIS A 94 7.12 4.06 -7.58
CA HIS A 94 7.17 4.29 -6.14
C HIS A 94 7.65 2.99 -5.47
N ARG A 95 8.83 3.05 -4.86
CA ARG A 95 9.50 1.90 -4.23
C ARG A 95 9.66 2.15 -2.74
N VAL A 96 9.28 1.17 -1.93
CA VAL A 96 9.43 1.21 -0.47
C VAL A 96 10.10 -0.07 -0.01
N SER A 97 11.27 0.06 0.62
CA SER A 97 11.95 -1.05 1.28
C SER A 97 11.60 -1.04 2.76
N LEU A 98 11.16 -2.18 3.27
CA LEU A 98 10.66 -2.29 4.64
C LEU A 98 10.94 -3.65 5.25
N ARG A 99 10.81 -3.71 6.57
CA ARG A 99 10.73 -4.95 7.35
C ARG A 99 9.86 -4.73 8.59
N ALA A 100 9.29 -5.80 9.13
CA ALA A 100 8.59 -5.76 10.40
C ALA A 100 9.06 -6.88 11.32
N TYR A 101 9.31 -6.56 12.59
CA TYR A 101 9.83 -7.50 13.57
C TYR A 101 9.36 -7.17 14.99
N ASP A 102 9.42 -8.14 15.89
CA ASP A 102 9.14 -7.93 17.31
C ASP A 102 10.41 -7.60 18.13
N LEU A 103 10.25 -7.36 19.43
CA LEU A 103 11.37 -7.12 20.35
C LEU A 103 12.34 -8.30 20.48
N LYS A 104 11.94 -9.52 20.10
CA LYS A 104 12.79 -10.71 20.07
C LYS A 104 13.52 -10.86 18.73
N GLN A 105 13.41 -9.89 17.83
CA GLN A 105 13.95 -9.92 16.47
C GLN A 105 13.36 -11.05 15.61
N GLN A 106 12.15 -11.53 15.96
CA GLN A 106 11.39 -12.44 15.13
C GLN A 106 10.76 -11.65 13.98
N GLU A 107 10.91 -12.14 12.75
CA GLU A 107 10.40 -11.44 11.58
C GLU A 107 8.91 -11.72 11.39
N TRP A 108 8.17 -10.63 11.20
CA TRP A 108 6.75 -10.63 10.85
C TRP A 108 6.58 -10.37 9.36
N ILE A 109 7.40 -9.44 8.85
CA ILE A 109 7.60 -9.20 7.42
C ILE A 109 9.12 -9.22 7.20
N PRO A 110 9.66 -10.17 6.41
CA PRO A 110 11.08 -10.19 6.09
C PRO A 110 11.47 -8.92 5.34
N ALA A 111 12.77 -8.59 5.32
CA ALA A 111 13.24 -7.45 4.56
C ALA A 111 12.90 -7.62 3.06
N GLU A 112 12.05 -6.75 2.53
CA GLU A 112 11.59 -6.79 1.15
C GLU A 112 11.38 -5.38 0.58
N GLU A 113 11.31 -5.28 -0.75
CA GLU A 113 10.94 -4.06 -1.48
C GLU A 113 9.57 -4.25 -2.12
N ILE A 114 8.67 -3.28 -1.91
CA ILE A 114 7.41 -3.17 -2.64
C ILE A 114 7.58 -2.07 -3.68
N ALA A 115 7.26 -2.38 -4.93
CA ALA A 115 7.36 -1.45 -6.06
C ALA A 115 6.02 -1.31 -6.79
N LEU A 116 5.56 -0.08 -6.96
CA LEU A 116 4.40 0.27 -7.78
C LEU A 116 4.87 1.05 -9.00
N ARG A 117 4.23 0.79 -10.14
CA ARG A 117 4.50 1.49 -11.39
C ARG A 117 3.20 1.93 -12.07
N ARG A 118 3.23 3.10 -12.69
CA ARG A 118 2.16 3.64 -13.54
C ARG A 118 2.80 4.31 -14.74
N ASP A 119 2.28 3.99 -15.91
CA ASP A 119 2.69 4.60 -17.16
C ASP A 119 1.58 5.56 -17.60
N TYR A 120 1.96 6.72 -18.14
CA TYR A 120 1.00 7.69 -18.65
C TYR A 120 1.53 8.38 -19.90
N SER A 121 0.62 8.68 -20.83
CA SER A 121 0.95 9.38 -22.07
C SER A 121 1.19 10.86 -21.79
N TYR A 122 2.13 11.45 -22.50
CA TYR A 122 2.58 12.82 -22.31
C TYR A 122 2.44 13.64 -23.60
N ASP A 123 2.11 14.92 -23.42
CA ASP A 123 1.93 15.88 -24.50
C ASP A 123 2.28 17.27 -23.97
N ASP A 124 3.39 17.84 -24.47
CA ASP A 124 3.86 19.17 -24.05
C ASP A 124 2.83 20.28 -24.32
N SER A 125 1.96 20.11 -25.32
CA SER A 125 0.92 21.11 -25.62
C SER A 125 -0.13 21.21 -24.50
N ARG A 126 -0.17 20.22 -23.58
CA ARG A 126 -1.09 20.13 -22.45
C ARG A 126 -0.35 19.98 -21.12
N ILE A 127 0.83 20.59 -21.00
CA ILE A 127 1.74 20.42 -19.85
C ILE A 127 1.05 20.56 -18.48
N LEU A 128 0.24 21.61 -18.26
CA LEU A 128 -0.46 21.81 -16.98
C LEU A 128 -1.44 20.67 -16.66
N ALA A 129 -2.12 20.14 -17.68
CA ALA A 129 -3.02 19.01 -17.52
C ALA A 129 -2.23 17.73 -17.18
N LYS A 130 -1.05 17.55 -17.80
CA LYS A 130 -0.17 16.42 -17.55
C LYS A 130 0.50 16.47 -16.18
N GLU A 131 0.84 17.65 -15.68
CA GLU A 131 1.29 17.85 -14.30
C GLU A 131 0.19 17.50 -13.28
N ALA A 132 -1.06 17.91 -13.54
CA ALA A 132 -2.19 17.55 -12.70
C ALA A 132 -2.46 16.03 -12.71
N GLU A 133 -2.42 15.40 -13.88
CA GLU A 133 -2.55 13.94 -14.03
C GLU A 133 -1.45 13.20 -13.27
N GLU A 134 -0.18 13.63 -13.42
CA GLU A 134 0.96 13.04 -12.69
C GLU A 134 0.79 13.16 -11.17
N ASN A 135 0.34 14.30 -10.66
CA ASN A 135 0.11 14.48 -9.23
C ASN A 135 -0.98 13.54 -8.69
N LEU A 136 -2.06 13.35 -9.44
CA LEU A 136 -3.12 12.40 -9.10
C LEU A 136 -2.62 10.96 -9.11
N LEU A 137 -1.82 10.59 -10.12
CA LEU A 137 -1.21 9.26 -10.21
C LEU A 137 -0.27 9.00 -9.03
N ASN A 138 0.59 9.96 -8.69
CA ASN A 138 1.49 9.85 -7.53
C ASN A 138 0.73 9.71 -6.21
N GLN A 139 -0.36 10.47 -6.02
CA GLN A 139 -1.21 10.34 -4.84
C GLN A 139 -1.90 8.97 -4.78
N SER A 140 -2.44 8.48 -5.89
CA SER A 140 -3.05 7.16 -5.96
C SER A 140 -2.05 6.05 -5.67
N MET A 141 -0.85 6.11 -6.26
CA MET A 141 0.22 5.14 -6.04
C MET A 141 0.65 5.11 -4.57
N ARG A 142 0.79 6.27 -3.94
CA ARG A 142 1.09 6.36 -2.50
C ARG A 142 0.02 5.68 -1.66
N SER A 143 -1.26 5.93 -1.95
CA SER A 143 -2.37 5.30 -1.23
C SER A 143 -2.37 3.77 -1.43
N ASP A 144 -2.16 3.32 -2.66
CA ASP A 144 -2.03 1.89 -2.98
C ASP A 144 -0.88 1.24 -2.18
N MET A 145 0.26 1.92 -2.06
CA MET A 145 1.43 1.46 -1.29
C MET A 145 1.09 1.29 0.18
N VAL A 146 0.48 2.32 0.79
CA VAL A 146 0.01 2.27 2.19
C VAL A 146 -0.92 1.08 2.40
N GLN A 147 -1.90 0.90 1.51
CA GLN A 147 -2.86 -0.19 1.63
C GLN A 147 -2.20 -1.57 1.45
N GLN A 148 -1.15 -1.70 0.62
CA GLN A 148 -0.39 -2.94 0.53
C GLN A 148 0.34 -3.28 1.83
N ILE A 149 1.00 -2.29 2.45
CA ILE A 149 1.72 -2.48 3.70
C ILE A 149 0.77 -2.86 4.83
N VAL A 150 -0.34 -2.13 4.98
CA VAL A 150 -1.36 -2.42 6.00
C VAL A 150 -1.93 -3.83 5.84
N ARG A 151 -2.23 -4.26 4.61
CA ARG A 151 -2.71 -5.63 4.34
C ARG A 151 -1.68 -6.71 4.62
N ARG A 152 -0.39 -6.43 4.40
CA ARG A 152 0.69 -7.36 4.74
C ARG A 152 0.78 -7.51 6.25
N LEU A 153 0.79 -6.40 6.98
CA LEU A 153 0.77 -6.39 8.46
C LEU A 153 -0.44 -7.12 9.04
N SER A 154 -1.64 -6.93 8.49
CA SER A 154 -2.85 -7.59 8.99
C SER A 154 -2.84 -9.11 8.80
N ARG A 155 -1.94 -9.63 7.96
CA ARG A 155 -1.75 -11.06 7.70
C ARG A 155 -0.42 -11.58 8.24
N ALA A 156 0.44 -10.70 8.72
CA ALA A 156 1.74 -11.04 9.24
C ALA A 156 1.55 -11.70 10.61
N GLY A 157 2.29 -12.77 10.85
CA GLY A 157 2.43 -13.38 12.16
C GLY A 157 3.90 -13.65 12.40
N ALA A 158 4.31 -13.71 13.66
CA ALA A 158 5.69 -13.98 14.03
C ALA A 158 6.14 -15.33 13.43
N GLN A 159 7.06 -15.30 12.46
CA GLN A 159 7.57 -16.52 11.82
C GLN A 159 8.83 -17.01 12.55
N PRO A 160 8.89 -18.27 13.02
CA PRO A 160 10.13 -18.81 13.57
C PRO A 160 11.18 -18.91 12.46
N LYS A 161 12.42 -18.53 12.78
CA LYS A 161 13.58 -18.72 11.89
C LYS A 161 13.94 -20.19 11.77
#